data_AF-A0A2E2PGV9-F1
#
_entry.id   AF-A0A2E2PGV9-F1
#
_cell.length_a   1.000
_cell.length_b   1.000
_cell.length_c   1.000
_cell.angle_alpha   90.00
_cell.angle_beta   90.00
_cell.angle_gamma   90.00
#
_symmetry.space_group_name_H-M   'P 1'
#
loop_
_entity.id
_entity.type
_entity.pdbx_description
1 polymer ?
#
loop_
_entity_poly.entity_id
_entity_poly.type
_entity_poly.pdbx_seq_one_letter_code
_entity_poly.pdbx_strand_id
1 'polypeptide(L)'
;MVFGLLVMFTALCISAVAIYYSVAGLAAIFAAAVIPIIIMGGVLEVSKLVTAVWLHRYWSQAKWWLKYYLATAVVVLMFITSMGIFGYLSKAHIEQTSASIESVEKISQLETEISRYKTIITKAEDKIETAENKGANKNDTIQDQIDREQKRIDTAYERIQPLVIEQQKIIQQETERRDKKIEPYLAQVSNIDTDLQTLSDLLNRRDSESIRRLQSIVGTRVDGTYGSRTAKQVENYRDGLIAKRESILKTIAQLEEKESPIIISANEEIKRLRDIAQREIEDSNKVINKLRSEIGSITPDNNTELIEENLLKIKKANTEIDTLTEQKYAIEAEYRKLEAEVGPIKYIAEFIYGEEADRDLLEEAVRWVIILIIFVFDPLAVLLLIASQYTFQFARRPKDYDWKEYEDKRAQHIVDLMNQQEEEPKEEEPEDKIDPEIEEEINRDADINTISEDEDKTYENEVPTVYEDIDQETLDKEVEDEVKAVAEEYKEKEVARPRLTEEQIDELDQHPQWTEAKRKWKDMNPNRTIKSFKEKYLAGEIDEFPWESYLDDDDVEAEQAKEALKQSATVEEALKLPESESVQTPIEESDRTRPDFTEVIEPSSDSNQTTADSGYIQNEEQTEDTNWRNIRDKNE
;
A
#
# COMPACT_ATOMS: atom_id res chain seq x y z
N MET A 1 -25.71 61.67 -54.08
CA MET A 1 -24.26 61.67 -53.87
C MET A 1 -23.88 61.39 -52.41
N VAL A 2 -24.36 62.16 -51.42
CA VAL A 2 -24.04 61.96 -49.99
C VAL A 2 -24.37 60.55 -49.48
N PHE A 3 -25.55 60.02 -49.79
CA PHE A 3 -25.94 58.65 -49.39
C PHE A 3 -25.02 57.57 -49.99
N GLY A 4 -24.61 57.72 -51.26
CA GLY A 4 -23.69 56.78 -51.91
C GLY A 4 -22.28 56.80 -51.30
N LEU A 5 -21.78 57.98 -50.91
CA LEU A 5 -20.52 58.10 -50.19
C LEU A 5 -20.59 57.47 -48.79
N LEU A 6 -21.73 57.61 -48.09
CA LEU A 6 -21.96 56.96 -46.81
C LEU A 6 -21.95 55.44 -46.94
N VAL A 7 -22.71 54.89 -47.90
CA VAL A 7 -22.73 53.44 -48.17
C VAL A 7 -21.32 52.92 -48.48
N MET A 8 -20.59 53.61 -49.35
CA MET A 8 -19.20 53.24 -49.68
C MET A 8 -18.29 53.28 -48.45
N PHE A 9 -18.37 54.33 -47.64
CA PHE A 9 -17.59 54.45 -46.41
C PHE A 9 -17.92 53.33 -45.42
N THR A 10 -19.20 53.06 -45.17
CA THR A 10 -19.62 51.99 -44.26
C THR A 10 -19.18 50.60 -44.75
N ALA A 11 -19.27 50.33 -46.05
CA ALA A 11 -18.82 49.07 -46.64
C ALA A 11 -17.30 48.89 -46.51
N LEU A 12 -16.52 49.96 -46.74
CA LEU A 12 -15.06 49.94 -46.56
C LEU A 12 -14.67 49.76 -45.08
N CYS A 13 -15.39 50.39 -44.14
CA CYS A 13 -15.15 50.19 -42.71
C CYS A 13 -15.44 48.75 -42.28
N ILE A 14 -16.58 48.17 -42.66
CA ILE A 14 -16.91 46.78 -42.35
C ILE A 14 -15.87 45.84 -42.96
N SER A 15 -15.46 46.08 -44.20
CA SER A 15 -14.42 45.28 -44.85
C SER A 15 -13.07 45.41 -44.16
N ALA A 16 -12.67 46.61 -43.72
CA ALA A 16 -11.40 46.81 -43.01
C ALA A 16 -11.36 46.06 -41.67
N VAL A 17 -12.46 46.08 -40.93
CA VAL A 17 -12.59 45.33 -39.67
C VAL A 17 -12.58 43.82 -39.91
N ALA A 18 -13.29 43.35 -40.94
CA ALA A 18 -13.29 41.94 -41.33
C ALA A 18 -11.89 41.46 -41.74
N ILE A 19 -11.16 42.26 -42.54
CA ILE A 19 -9.77 41.99 -42.92
C ILE A 19 -8.90 41.86 -41.68
N TYR A 20 -8.97 42.81 -40.75
CA TYR A 20 -8.14 42.81 -39.54
C TYR A 20 -8.31 41.51 -38.74
N TYR A 21 -9.56 41.16 -38.38
CA TYR A 21 -9.82 39.97 -37.58
C TYR A 21 -9.58 38.67 -38.35
N SER A 22 -9.95 38.63 -39.63
CA SER A 22 -9.74 37.45 -40.47
C SER A 22 -8.26 37.13 -40.65
N VAL A 23 -7.46 38.14 -40.98
CA VAL A 23 -6.02 37.96 -41.23
C VAL A 23 -5.30 37.66 -39.93
N ALA A 24 -5.65 38.33 -38.82
CA ALA A 24 -5.06 38.05 -37.52
C ALA A 24 -5.36 36.62 -37.04
N GLY A 25 -6.56 36.09 -37.29
CA GLY A 25 -6.90 34.71 -36.94
C GLY A 25 -6.23 33.66 -37.82
N LEU A 26 -6.16 33.87 -39.14
CA LEU A 26 -5.36 32.98 -40.01
C LEU A 26 -3.86 33.01 -39.64
N ALA A 27 -3.32 34.18 -39.29
CA ALA A 27 -1.94 34.30 -38.82
C ALA A 27 -1.70 33.59 -37.47
N ALA A 28 -2.72 33.50 -36.61
CA ALA A 28 -2.64 32.75 -35.35
C ALA A 28 -2.59 31.23 -35.57
N ILE A 29 -3.30 30.72 -36.58
CA ILE A 29 -3.30 29.30 -36.96
C ILE A 29 -1.93 28.88 -37.52
N PHE A 30 -1.26 29.77 -38.26
CA PHE A 30 0.02 29.50 -38.92
C PHE A 30 1.13 30.41 -38.35
N ALA A 31 1.44 30.24 -37.07
CA ALA A 31 2.36 31.09 -36.33
C ALA A 31 3.78 31.19 -36.94
N ALA A 32 4.23 30.17 -37.68
CA ALA A 32 5.53 30.16 -38.34
C ALA A 32 5.61 31.02 -39.63
N ALA A 33 4.46 31.43 -40.20
CA ALA A 33 4.39 32.09 -41.51
C ALA A 33 3.50 33.35 -41.50
N VAL A 34 3.53 34.10 -40.38
CA VAL A 34 2.67 35.28 -40.15
C VAL A 34 2.75 36.32 -41.28
N ILE A 35 3.96 36.70 -41.70
CA ILE A 35 4.15 37.76 -42.71
C ILE A 35 3.57 37.35 -44.08
N PRO A 36 3.89 36.17 -44.65
CA PRO A 36 3.25 35.68 -45.86
C PRO A 36 1.72 35.69 -45.81
N ILE A 37 1.14 35.31 -44.67
CA ILE A 37 -0.32 35.22 -44.50
C ILE A 37 -0.97 36.58 -44.42
N ILE A 38 -0.33 37.56 -43.78
CA ILE A 38 -0.80 38.94 -43.79
C ILE A 38 -0.85 39.50 -45.21
N ILE A 39 0.21 39.27 -45.99
CA ILE A 39 0.28 39.72 -47.38
C ILE A 39 -0.80 39.01 -48.22
N MET A 40 -0.88 37.68 -48.13
CA MET A 40 -1.85 36.87 -48.85
C MET A 40 -3.29 37.26 -48.50
N GLY A 41 -3.64 37.31 -47.22
CA GLY A 41 -4.99 37.64 -46.75
C GLY A 41 -5.43 39.05 -47.14
N GLY A 42 -4.52 40.03 -47.10
CA GLY A 42 -4.78 41.38 -47.60
C GLY A 42 -5.11 41.40 -49.09
N VAL A 43 -4.34 40.67 -49.91
CA VAL A 43 -4.59 40.56 -51.36
C VAL A 43 -5.90 39.82 -51.65
N LEU A 44 -6.19 38.75 -50.92
CA LEU A 44 -7.43 37.97 -51.07
C LEU A 44 -8.67 38.81 -50.82
N GLU A 45 -8.63 39.64 -49.77
CA GLU A 45 -9.76 40.49 -49.41
C GLU A 45 -10.00 41.62 -50.41
N VAL A 46 -8.93 42.25 -50.90
CA VAL A 46 -9.04 43.23 -51.99
C VAL A 46 -9.57 42.55 -53.26
N SER A 47 -9.10 41.34 -53.57
CA SER A 47 -9.53 40.58 -54.74
C SER A 47 -11.01 40.20 -54.67
N LYS A 48 -11.51 39.84 -53.48
CA LYS A 48 -12.94 39.57 -53.22
C LYS A 48 -13.81 40.78 -53.59
N LEU A 49 -13.45 41.97 -53.10
CA LEU A 49 -14.18 43.21 -53.37
C LEU A 49 -14.14 43.59 -54.85
N VAL A 50 -12.95 43.52 -55.48
CA VAL A 50 -12.80 43.84 -56.91
C VAL A 50 -13.59 42.87 -57.76
N THR A 51 -13.56 41.58 -57.44
CA THR A 51 -14.34 40.54 -58.15
C THR A 51 -15.84 40.80 -58.03
N ALA A 52 -16.35 41.08 -56.83
CA ALA A 52 -17.76 41.36 -56.60
C ALA A 52 -18.23 42.60 -57.37
N VAL A 53 -17.45 43.69 -57.35
CA VAL A 53 -17.75 44.92 -58.08
C VAL A 53 -17.70 44.70 -59.59
N TRP A 54 -16.69 43.96 -60.08
CA TRP A 54 -16.56 43.63 -61.50
C TRP A 54 -17.72 42.78 -62.00
N LEU A 55 -18.08 41.75 -61.24
CA LEU A 55 -19.17 40.83 -61.54
C LEU A 55 -20.52 41.56 -61.58
N HIS A 56 -20.77 42.47 -60.63
CA HIS A 56 -21.96 43.33 -60.64
C HIS A 56 -21.98 44.27 -61.86
N ARG A 57 -20.86 44.92 -62.18
CA ARG A 57 -20.79 45.92 -63.27
C ARG A 57 -20.93 45.30 -64.66
N TYR A 58 -20.34 44.13 -64.89
CA TYR A 58 -20.30 43.47 -66.21
C TYR A 58 -21.15 42.20 -66.28
N TRP A 59 -22.15 42.06 -65.39
CA TRP A 59 -22.99 40.85 -65.31
C TRP A 59 -23.62 40.45 -66.64
N SER A 60 -24.12 41.41 -67.43
CA SER A 60 -24.75 41.13 -68.73
C SER A 60 -23.74 40.86 -69.85
N GLN A 61 -22.49 41.31 -69.73
CA GLN A 61 -21.46 41.25 -70.78
C GLN A 61 -20.48 40.09 -70.60
N ALA A 62 -20.30 39.60 -69.37
CA ALA A 62 -19.42 38.49 -69.07
C ALA A 62 -19.94 37.15 -69.62
N LYS A 63 -19.04 36.22 -69.94
CA LYS A 63 -19.41 34.84 -70.34
C LYS A 63 -19.86 34.02 -69.13
N TRP A 64 -20.76 33.07 -69.34
CA TRP A 64 -21.41 32.29 -68.27
C TRP A 64 -20.42 31.58 -67.32
N TRP A 65 -19.40 30.88 -67.84
CA TRP A 65 -18.39 30.16 -67.06
C TRP A 65 -17.58 31.08 -66.13
N LEU A 66 -17.26 32.29 -66.60
CA LEU A 66 -16.56 33.30 -65.81
C LEU A 66 -17.45 33.83 -64.67
N LYS A 67 -18.77 33.96 -64.89
CA LYS A 67 -19.71 34.37 -63.85
C LYS A 67 -19.82 33.32 -62.75
N TYR A 68 -20.01 32.05 -63.13
CA TYR A 68 -20.18 30.97 -62.16
C TYR A 68 -18.94 30.78 -61.30
N TYR A 69 -17.75 30.79 -61.91
CA TYR A 69 -16.52 30.69 -61.14
C TYR A 69 -16.34 31.90 -60.21
N LEU A 70 -16.42 33.14 -60.72
CA LEU A 70 -16.18 34.33 -59.89
C LEU A 70 -17.22 34.47 -58.77
N ALA A 71 -18.48 34.08 -59.00
CA ALA A 71 -19.50 34.04 -57.96
C ALA A 71 -19.16 33.00 -56.88
N THR A 72 -18.81 31.78 -57.29
CA THR A 72 -18.43 30.69 -56.37
C THR A 72 -17.17 31.06 -55.58
N ALA A 73 -16.16 31.62 -56.24
CA ALA A 73 -14.94 32.07 -55.61
C ALA A 73 -15.20 33.17 -54.57
N VAL A 74 -16.09 34.13 -54.85
CA VAL A 74 -16.49 35.15 -53.85
C VAL A 74 -17.14 34.50 -52.64
N VAL A 75 -18.02 33.51 -52.82
CA VAL A 75 -18.65 32.77 -51.70
C VAL A 75 -17.62 32.00 -50.89
N VAL A 76 -16.70 31.29 -51.55
CA VAL A 76 -15.65 30.54 -50.85
C VAL A 76 -14.68 31.49 -50.11
N LEU A 77 -14.33 32.63 -50.71
CA LEU A 77 -13.57 33.68 -50.02
C LEU A 77 -14.34 34.21 -48.80
N MET A 78 -15.67 34.32 -48.83
CA MET A 78 -16.47 34.69 -47.65
C MET A 78 -16.34 33.64 -46.52
N PHE A 79 -16.32 32.35 -46.85
CA PHE A 79 -16.07 31.29 -45.87
C PHE A 79 -14.67 31.36 -45.27
N ILE A 80 -13.62 31.56 -46.09
CA ILE A 80 -12.24 31.77 -45.59
C ILE A 80 -12.20 32.94 -44.61
N THR A 81 -12.88 34.04 -44.96
CA THR A 81 -12.86 35.25 -44.12
C THR A 81 -13.62 35.05 -42.80
N SER A 82 -14.69 34.27 -42.84
CA SER A 82 -15.43 33.88 -41.63
C SER A 82 -14.62 32.93 -40.75
N MET A 83 -13.88 31.98 -41.36
CA MET A 83 -13.00 31.07 -40.63
C MET A 83 -11.79 31.80 -40.02
N GLY A 84 -11.24 32.79 -40.70
CA GLY A 84 -10.23 33.67 -40.12
C GLY A 84 -10.76 34.41 -38.90
N ILE A 85 -11.97 34.96 -38.96
CA ILE A 85 -12.61 35.63 -37.80
C ILE A 85 -12.83 34.63 -36.66
N PHE A 86 -13.31 33.42 -36.97
CA PHE A 86 -13.47 32.35 -35.99
C PHE A 86 -12.14 31.98 -35.32
N GLY A 87 -11.06 31.81 -36.08
CA GLY A 87 -9.73 31.51 -35.55
C GLY A 87 -9.19 32.61 -34.62
N TYR A 88 -9.51 33.87 -34.90
CA TYR A 88 -9.15 34.98 -34.00
C TYR A 88 -9.93 34.93 -32.68
N LEU A 89 -11.23 34.65 -32.74
CA LEU A 89 -12.09 34.55 -31.56
C LEU A 89 -11.78 33.29 -30.73
N SER A 90 -11.46 32.17 -31.39
CA SER A 90 -11.09 30.93 -30.71
C SER A 90 -9.73 31.02 -30.05
N LYS A 91 -8.78 31.82 -30.57
CA LYS A 91 -7.46 32.01 -29.96
C LYS A 91 -7.55 32.43 -28.49
N ALA A 92 -8.37 33.43 -28.17
CA ALA A 92 -8.53 33.91 -26.80
C ALA A 92 -9.07 32.82 -25.86
N HIS A 93 -9.91 31.93 -26.38
CA HIS A 93 -10.47 30.81 -25.63
C HIS A 93 -9.48 29.64 -25.48
N ILE A 94 -8.72 29.32 -26.53
CA ILE A 94 -7.71 28.25 -26.53
C ILE A 94 -6.56 28.60 -25.59
N GLU A 95 -6.06 29.84 -25.62
CA GLU A 95 -4.98 30.29 -24.73
C GLU A 95 -5.38 30.19 -23.25
N GLN A 96 -6.64 30.54 -22.94
CA GLN A 96 -7.21 30.40 -21.60
C GLN A 96 -7.41 28.93 -21.19
N THR A 97 -7.78 28.05 -22.13
CA THR A 97 -7.95 26.61 -21.88
C THR A 97 -6.60 25.90 -21.70
N SER A 98 -5.58 26.26 -22.49
CA SER A 98 -4.23 25.69 -22.36
C SER A 98 -3.58 26.04 -21.02
N ALA A 99 -3.76 27.27 -20.53
CA ALA A 99 -3.31 27.67 -19.20
C ALA A 99 -3.99 26.84 -18.09
N SER A 100 -5.25 26.44 -18.29
CA SER A 100 -6.00 25.58 -17.36
C SER A 100 -5.43 24.17 -17.32
N ILE A 101 -5.11 23.59 -18.48
CA ILE A 101 -4.48 22.26 -18.58
C ILE A 101 -3.09 22.26 -17.93
N GLU A 102 -2.28 23.28 -18.19
CA GLU A 102 -0.95 23.43 -17.58
C GLU A 102 -1.03 23.53 -16.05
N SER A 103 -1.99 24.28 -15.51
CA SER A 103 -2.21 24.37 -14.06
C SER A 103 -2.58 23.01 -13.45
N VAL A 104 -3.40 22.20 -14.13
CA VAL A 104 -3.79 20.87 -13.65
C VAL A 104 -2.59 19.92 -13.62
N GLU A 105 -1.74 19.93 -14.65
CA GLU A 105 -0.51 19.14 -14.67
C GLU A 105 0.44 19.54 -13.53
N LYS A 106 0.62 20.84 -13.28
CA LYS A 106 1.43 21.33 -12.15
C LYS A 106 0.87 20.92 -10.79
N ILE A 107 -0.45 20.98 -10.60
CA ILE A 107 -1.10 20.52 -9.37
C ILE A 107 -0.85 19.02 -9.16
N SER A 108 -0.99 18.21 -10.21
CA SER A 108 -0.73 16.77 -10.15
C SER A 108 0.74 16.44 -9.83
N GLN A 109 1.69 17.19 -10.38
CA GLN A 109 3.12 17.07 -10.04
C GLN A 109 3.37 17.40 -8.57
N LEU A 110 2.85 18.53 -8.07
CA LEU A 110 2.98 18.93 -6.66
C LEU A 110 2.35 17.90 -5.71
N GLU A 111 1.20 17.33 -6.07
CA GLU A 111 0.55 16.28 -5.28
C GLU A 111 1.40 15.00 -5.20
N THR A 112 2.04 14.63 -6.30
CA THR A 112 2.99 13.51 -6.35
C THR A 112 4.20 13.77 -5.45
N GLU A 113 4.75 14.98 -5.46
CA GLU A 113 5.86 15.36 -4.59
C GLU A 113 5.46 15.38 -3.11
N ILE A 114 4.29 15.94 -2.77
CA ILE A 114 3.75 15.90 -1.40
C ILE A 114 3.60 14.45 -0.93
N SER A 115 3.03 13.58 -1.76
CA SER A 115 2.90 12.15 -1.43
C SER A 115 4.25 11.48 -1.21
N ARG A 116 5.28 11.85 -1.98
CA ARG A 116 6.64 11.35 -1.79
C ARG A 116 7.20 11.74 -0.43
N TYR A 117 7.07 13.00 -0.04
CA TYR A 117 7.52 13.48 1.28
C TYR A 117 6.72 12.86 2.43
N LYS A 118 5.40 12.63 2.28
CA LYS A 118 4.60 11.89 3.26
C LYS A 118 5.15 10.47 3.49
N THR A 119 5.49 9.76 2.41
CA THR A 119 6.11 8.42 2.53
C THR A 119 7.47 8.47 3.23
N ILE A 120 8.28 9.52 3.02
CA ILE A 120 9.54 9.71 3.75
C ILE A 120 9.29 9.88 5.26
N ILE A 121 8.24 10.63 5.63
CA ILE A 121 7.84 10.83 7.02
C ILE A 121 7.43 9.49 7.64
N THR A 122 6.50 8.75 7.04
CA THR A 122 6.05 7.45 7.56
C THR A 122 7.22 6.47 7.75
N LYS A 123 8.11 6.36 6.75
CA LYS A 123 9.31 5.51 6.87
C LYS A 123 10.26 5.95 8.00
N ALA A 124 10.34 7.25 8.28
CA ALA A 124 11.15 7.77 9.37
C ALA A 124 10.49 7.53 10.74
N GLU A 125 9.16 7.65 10.83
CA GLU A 125 8.36 7.34 12.02
C GLU A 125 8.45 5.85 12.38
N ASP A 126 8.29 4.95 11.41
CA ASP A 126 8.44 3.49 11.62
C ASP A 126 9.83 3.12 12.16
N LYS A 127 10.86 3.82 11.68
CA LYS A 127 12.25 3.63 12.14
C LYS A 127 12.42 4.12 13.57
N ILE A 128 11.80 5.24 13.95
CA ILE A 128 11.81 5.76 15.32
C ILE A 128 11.10 4.76 16.24
N GLU A 129 9.89 4.33 15.88
CA GLU A 129 9.11 3.37 16.67
C GLU A 129 9.89 2.06 16.87
N THR A 130 10.49 1.53 15.80
CA THR A 130 11.33 0.33 15.88
C THR A 130 12.55 0.56 16.78
N ALA A 131 13.18 1.72 16.71
CA ALA A 131 14.35 2.06 17.52
C ALA A 131 14.01 2.24 19.01
N GLU A 132 12.83 2.78 19.32
CA GLU A 132 12.30 2.91 20.68
C GLU A 132 11.90 1.54 21.26
N ASN A 133 11.25 0.69 20.46
CA ASN A 133 10.72 -0.60 20.90
C ASN A 133 11.75 -1.75 20.95
N LYS A 134 12.88 -1.63 20.23
CA LYS A 134 13.97 -2.62 20.28
C LYS A 134 14.58 -2.79 21.68
N GLY A 135 14.55 -1.75 22.52
CA GLY A 135 14.98 -1.82 23.91
C GLY A 135 13.97 -2.53 24.83
N ALA A 136 12.68 -2.29 24.64
CA ALA A 136 11.62 -2.81 25.51
C ALA A 136 11.39 -4.32 25.35
N ASN A 137 11.21 -4.80 24.10
CA ASN A 137 10.87 -6.20 23.84
C ASN A 137 11.98 -7.19 24.25
N LYS A 138 13.25 -6.77 24.14
CA LYS A 138 14.40 -7.60 24.52
C LYS A 138 14.50 -7.73 26.05
N ASN A 139 14.22 -6.66 26.79
CA ASN A 139 14.26 -6.68 28.24
C ASN A 139 13.15 -7.55 28.84
N ASP A 140 11.94 -7.47 28.29
CA ASP A 140 10.80 -8.30 28.71
C ASP A 140 11.06 -9.79 28.44
N THR A 141 11.63 -10.11 27.27
CA THR A 141 12.00 -11.50 26.94
C THR A 141 13.07 -12.06 27.88
N ILE A 142 14.06 -11.24 28.27
CA ILE A 142 15.10 -11.65 29.23
C ILE A 142 14.51 -11.78 30.64
N GLN A 143 13.63 -10.87 31.05
CA GLN A 143 12.95 -10.95 32.33
C GLN A 143 12.09 -12.21 32.45
N ASP A 144 11.35 -12.55 31.39
CA ASP A 144 10.60 -13.80 31.30
C ASP A 144 11.48 -15.05 31.43
N GLN A 145 12.70 -15.01 30.88
CA GLN A 145 13.68 -16.10 31.04
C GLN A 145 14.19 -16.19 32.48
N ILE A 146 14.47 -15.05 33.11
CA ILE A 146 14.88 -14.97 34.52
C ILE A 146 13.79 -15.55 35.43
N ASP A 147 12.53 -15.19 35.19
CA ASP A 147 11.40 -15.65 36.01
C ASP A 147 11.20 -17.17 35.86
N ARG A 148 11.40 -17.72 34.66
CA ARG A 148 11.38 -19.17 34.42
C ARG A 148 12.51 -19.89 35.18
N GLU A 149 13.72 -19.35 35.15
CA GLU A 149 14.85 -19.93 35.89
C GLU A 149 14.67 -19.78 37.41
N GLN A 150 14.10 -18.68 37.89
CA GLN A 150 13.77 -18.50 39.31
C GLN A 150 12.73 -19.55 39.76
N LYS A 151 11.70 -19.81 38.94
CA LYS A 151 10.73 -20.87 39.22
C LYS A 151 11.36 -22.27 39.20
N ARG A 152 12.36 -22.53 38.36
CA ARG A 152 13.12 -23.79 38.38
C ARG A 152 13.88 -23.96 39.71
N ILE A 153 14.52 -22.90 40.19
CA ILE A 153 15.19 -22.87 41.51
C ILE A 153 14.20 -23.17 42.63
N ASP A 154 13.07 -22.45 42.68
CA ASP A 154 12.08 -22.58 43.75
C ASP A 154 11.52 -24.02 43.82
N THR A 155 11.30 -24.65 42.66
CA THR A 155 10.73 -26.00 42.57
C THR A 155 11.77 -27.13 42.63
N ALA A 156 13.08 -26.85 42.61
CA ALA A 156 14.12 -27.88 42.55
C ALA A 156 14.09 -28.80 43.79
N TYR A 157 13.95 -28.22 44.99
CA TYR A 157 13.83 -28.99 46.23
C TYR A 157 12.48 -29.70 46.35
N GLU A 158 11.39 -29.09 45.88
CA GLU A 158 10.07 -29.70 45.89
C GLU A 158 10.03 -30.99 45.06
N ARG A 159 10.73 -31.02 43.92
CA ARG A 159 10.80 -32.18 43.02
C ARG A 159 11.51 -33.39 43.63
N ILE A 160 12.55 -33.17 44.46
CA ILE A 160 13.28 -34.28 45.11
C ILE A 160 12.66 -34.71 46.44
N GLN A 161 11.84 -33.86 47.07
CA GLN A 161 11.23 -34.12 48.36
C GLN A 161 10.51 -35.48 48.47
N PRO A 162 9.67 -35.94 47.51
CA PRO A 162 9.02 -37.25 47.63
C PRO A 162 10.02 -38.42 47.64
N LEU A 163 11.11 -38.31 46.87
CA LEU A 163 12.17 -39.33 46.83
C LEU A 163 12.95 -39.36 48.15
N VAL A 164 13.23 -38.19 48.73
CA VAL A 164 13.86 -38.09 50.05
C VAL A 164 12.98 -38.72 51.14
N ILE A 165 11.67 -38.48 51.09
CA ILE A 165 10.71 -39.08 52.02
C ILE A 165 10.71 -40.62 51.90
N GLU A 166 10.80 -41.16 50.69
CA GLU A 166 10.89 -42.60 50.47
C GLU A 166 12.18 -43.18 51.10
N GLN A 167 13.32 -42.52 50.93
CA GLN A 167 14.57 -42.94 51.56
C GLN A 167 14.51 -42.85 53.09
N GLN A 168 13.90 -41.80 53.64
CA GLN A 168 13.68 -41.66 55.08
C GLN A 168 12.80 -42.78 55.63
N LYS A 169 11.79 -43.21 54.88
CA LYS A 169 10.94 -44.35 55.26
C LYS A 169 11.74 -45.66 55.31
N ILE A 170 12.66 -45.89 54.36
CA ILE A 170 13.55 -47.06 54.38
C ILE A 170 14.43 -47.04 55.64
N ILE A 171 15.01 -45.89 55.98
CA ILE A 171 15.82 -45.71 57.20
C ILE A 171 14.98 -46.01 58.45
N GLN A 172 13.75 -45.48 58.51
CA GLN A 172 12.85 -45.69 59.63
C GLN A 172 12.50 -47.18 59.79
N GLN A 173 12.15 -47.85 58.69
CA GLN A 173 11.83 -49.29 58.70
C GLN A 173 13.01 -50.16 59.16
N GLU A 174 14.24 -49.86 58.71
CA GLU A 174 15.42 -50.60 59.14
C GLU A 174 15.79 -50.29 60.60
N THR A 175 15.57 -49.06 61.07
CA THR A 175 15.73 -48.69 62.48
C THR A 175 14.76 -49.47 63.36
N GLU A 176 13.46 -49.47 63.02
CA GLU A 176 12.46 -50.26 63.73
C GLU A 176 12.77 -51.76 63.72
N ARG A 177 13.30 -52.28 62.60
CA ARG A 177 13.71 -53.68 62.49
C ARG A 177 14.87 -54.00 63.41
N ARG A 178 15.84 -53.10 63.56
CA ARG A 178 16.95 -53.23 64.51
C ARG A 178 16.43 -53.19 65.95
N ASP A 179 15.58 -52.23 66.27
CA ASP A 179 15.06 -52.05 67.63
C ASP A 179 14.25 -53.27 68.08
N LYS A 180 13.43 -53.85 67.20
CA LYS A 180 12.72 -55.13 67.45
C LYS A 180 13.66 -56.32 67.69
N LYS A 181 14.87 -56.31 67.12
CA LYS A 181 15.89 -57.35 67.41
C LYS A 181 16.56 -57.13 68.77
N ILE A 182 16.68 -55.88 69.22
CA ILE A 182 17.29 -55.50 70.50
C ILE A 182 16.32 -55.74 71.67
N GLU A 183 15.02 -55.52 71.46
CA GLU A 183 13.95 -55.69 72.45
C GLU A 183 14.03 -56.96 73.31
N PRO A 184 14.19 -58.19 72.78
CA PRO A 184 14.30 -59.40 73.60
C PRO A 184 15.57 -59.44 74.46
N TYR A 185 16.65 -58.77 74.07
CA TYR A 185 17.87 -58.67 74.86
C TYR A 185 17.71 -57.66 76.00
N LEU A 186 17.04 -56.53 75.74
CA LEU A 186 16.68 -55.56 76.79
C LEU A 186 15.78 -56.20 77.85
N ALA A 187 14.80 -57.00 77.43
CA ALA A 187 13.95 -57.77 78.35
C ALA A 187 14.77 -58.74 79.21
N GLN A 188 15.77 -59.43 78.62
CA GLN A 188 16.67 -60.31 79.39
C GLN A 188 17.53 -59.54 80.39
N VAL A 189 18.07 -58.37 80.02
CA VAL A 189 18.82 -57.51 80.94
C VAL A 189 17.92 -57.07 82.11
N SER A 190 16.69 -56.64 81.82
CA SER A 190 15.71 -56.25 82.86
C SER A 190 15.39 -57.39 83.83
N ASN A 191 15.22 -58.62 83.32
CA ASN A 191 15.01 -59.80 84.17
C ASN A 191 16.22 -60.08 85.06
N ILE A 192 17.44 -60.01 84.50
CA ILE A 192 18.67 -60.20 85.29
C ILE A 192 18.83 -59.11 86.35
N ASP A 193 18.51 -57.86 86.02
CA ASP A 193 18.54 -56.75 86.97
C ASP A 193 17.55 -56.98 88.12
N THR A 194 16.38 -57.55 87.83
CA THR A 194 15.38 -57.95 88.85
C THR A 194 15.90 -59.09 89.73
N ASP A 195 16.55 -60.10 89.15
CA ASP A 195 17.16 -61.21 89.90
C ASP A 195 18.30 -60.72 90.82
N LEU A 196 19.15 -59.83 90.32
CA LEU A 196 20.22 -59.20 91.09
C LEU A 196 19.67 -58.35 92.24
N GLN A 197 18.60 -57.59 92.00
CA GLN A 197 17.92 -56.82 93.05
C GLN A 197 17.32 -57.74 94.12
N THR A 198 16.65 -58.83 93.71
CA THR A 198 16.08 -59.82 94.63
C THR A 198 17.16 -60.45 95.52
N LEU A 199 18.32 -60.80 94.95
CA LEU A 199 19.48 -61.29 95.71
C LEU A 199 19.98 -60.24 96.71
N SER A 200 20.09 -58.98 96.30
CA SER A 200 20.54 -57.88 97.15
C SER A 200 19.58 -57.65 98.33
N ASP A 201 18.28 -57.65 98.08
CA ASP A 201 17.25 -57.48 99.10
C ASP A 201 17.27 -58.61 100.13
N LEU A 202 17.39 -59.86 99.68
CA LEU A 202 17.49 -61.03 100.57
C LEU A 202 18.79 -61.00 101.41
N LEU A 203 19.90 -60.55 100.82
CA LEU A 203 21.18 -60.36 101.53
C LEU A 203 21.11 -59.25 102.58
N ASN A 204 20.38 -58.16 102.30
CA ASN A 204 20.25 -57.01 103.21
C ASN A 204 19.38 -57.32 104.44
N ARG A 205 18.32 -58.12 104.28
CA ARG A 205 17.39 -58.48 105.38
C ARG A 205 18.03 -59.37 106.45
N ARG A 206 18.94 -60.29 106.07
CA ARG A 206 19.73 -61.17 106.96
C ARG A 206 18.94 -62.06 107.95
N ASP A 207 17.63 -62.19 107.80
CA ASP A 207 16.82 -63.08 108.63
C ASP A 207 16.86 -64.54 108.12
N SER A 208 16.47 -65.49 108.99
CA SER A 208 16.55 -66.93 108.69
C SER A 208 15.67 -67.33 107.49
N GLU A 209 14.53 -66.66 107.26
CA GLU A 209 13.62 -66.94 106.17
C GLU A 209 14.19 -66.44 104.83
N SER A 210 14.73 -65.22 104.81
CA SER A 210 15.44 -64.68 103.65
C SER A 210 16.67 -65.52 103.27
N ILE A 211 17.43 -66.04 104.26
CA ILE A 211 18.56 -66.93 104.00
C ILE A 211 18.09 -68.26 103.40
N ARG A 212 16.99 -68.85 103.87
CA ARG A 212 16.44 -70.08 103.24
C ARG A 212 16.03 -69.86 101.79
N ARG A 213 15.36 -68.75 101.47
CA ARG A 213 14.99 -68.39 100.10
C ARG A 213 16.21 -68.19 99.21
N LEU A 214 17.22 -67.50 99.72
CA LEU A 214 18.49 -67.30 99.04
C LEU A 214 19.21 -68.64 98.77
N GLN A 215 19.28 -69.53 99.76
CA GLN A 215 19.82 -70.89 99.62
C GLN A 215 19.08 -71.71 98.55
N SER A 216 17.76 -71.55 98.46
CA SER A 216 16.90 -72.14 97.41
C SER A 216 17.27 -71.62 96.02
N ILE A 217 17.41 -70.30 95.84
CA ILE A 217 17.73 -69.68 94.55
C ILE A 217 19.12 -70.09 94.06
N VAL A 218 20.12 -70.11 94.95
CA VAL A 218 21.53 -70.38 94.58
C VAL A 218 21.90 -71.88 94.63
N GLY A 219 20.99 -72.73 95.11
CA GLY A 219 21.15 -74.19 95.11
C GLY A 219 22.03 -74.76 96.23
N THR A 220 21.99 -74.20 97.43
CA THR A 220 22.69 -74.76 98.62
C THR A 220 21.71 -75.44 99.59
N ARG A 221 22.25 -76.14 100.60
CA ARG A 221 21.43 -76.79 101.63
C ARG A 221 20.59 -75.73 102.38
N VAL A 222 19.27 -75.89 102.38
CA VAL A 222 18.31 -74.95 102.97
C VAL A 222 18.22 -75.13 104.49
N ASP A 223 19.23 -74.66 105.22
CA ASP A 223 19.32 -74.74 106.69
C ASP A 223 19.09 -73.40 107.40
N GLY A 224 18.93 -72.30 106.66
CA GLY A 224 18.72 -70.96 107.20
C GLY A 224 19.95 -70.34 107.83
N THR A 225 21.14 -70.93 107.63
CA THR A 225 22.42 -70.43 108.15
C THR A 225 23.33 -69.91 107.03
N TYR A 226 23.81 -68.67 107.17
CA TYR A 226 24.69 -68.04 106.19
C TYR A 226 26.16 -68.38 106.45
N GLY A 227 26.55 -69.61 106.15
CA GLY A 227 27.94 -70.08 106.26
C GLY A 227 28.81 -69.69 105.05
N SER A 228 30.12 -69.92 105.16
CA SER A 228 31.10 -69.63 104.10
C SER A 228 30.80 -70.30 102.76
N ARG A 229 30.24 -71.52 102.79
CA ARG A 229 29.80 -72.24 101.58
C ARG A 229 28.61 -71.55 100.89
N THR A 230 27.63 -71.08 101.66
CA THR A 230 26.48 -70.32 101.14
C THR A 230 26.96 -69.00 100.54
N ALA A 231 27.82 -68.26 101.26
CA ALA A 231 28.36 -66.99 100.80
C ALA A 231 29.10 -67.12 99.46
N LYS A 232 29.97 -68.12 99.32
CA LYS A 232 30.70 -68.37 98.07
C LYS A 232 29.77 -68.75 96.92
N GLN A 233 28.73 -69.54 97.18
CA GLN A 233 27.78 -69.92 96.12
C GLN A 233 26.92 -68.73 95.67
N VAL A 234 26.57 -67.82 96.58
CA VAL A 234 25.83 -66.59 96.28
C VAL A 234 26.67 -65.63 95.47
N GLU A 235 27.95 -65.47 95.83
CA GLU A 235 28.94 -64.73 95.07
C GLU A 235 29.08 -65.30 93.65
N ASN A 236 29.32 -66.61 93.51
CA ASN A 236 29.38 -67.27 92.20
C ASN A 236 28.11 -67.07 91.36
N TYR A 237 26.92 -67.14 91.97
CA TYR A 237 25.65 -66.96 91.27
C TYR A 237 25.45 -65.50 90.82
N ARG A 238 25.73 -64.55 91.71
CA ARG A 238 25.70 -63.11 91.40
C ARG A 238 26.68 -62.76 90.28
N ASP A 239 27.92 -63.22 90.38
CA ASP A 239 28.96 -62.99 89.37
C ASP A 239 28.57 -63.63 88.04
N GLY A 240 27.93 -64.80 88.08
CA GLY A 240 27.36 -65.44 86.90
C GLY A 240 26.25 -64.63 86.23
N LEU A 241 25.37 -63.98 87.01
CA LEU A 241 24.35 -63.07 86.49
C LEU A 241 24.95 -61.79 85.91
N ILE A 242 25.94 -61.19 86.59
CA ILE A 242 26.65 -60.00 86.12
C ILE A 242 27.36 -60.30 84.79
N ALA A 243 28.08 -61.42 84.72
CA ALA A 243 28.77 -61.85 83.49
C ALA A 243 27.77 -62.08 82.33
N LYS A 244 26.61 -62.67 82.61
CA LYS A 244 25.53 -62.82 81.62
C LYS A 244 25.01 -61.46 81.16
N ARG A 245 24.72 -60.54 82.09
CA ARG A 245 24.28 -59.17 81.79
C ARG A 245 25.27 -58.45 80.90
N GLU A 246 26.56 -58.47 81.25
CA GLU A 246 27.63 -57.87 80.45
C GLU A 246 27.72 -58.50 79.06
N SER A 247 27.58 -59.83 78.95
CA SER A 247 27.58 -60.50 77.64
C SER A 247 26.40 -60.07 76.74
N ILE A 248 25.22 -59.87 77.32
CA ILE A 248 24.03 -59.41 76.60
C ILE A 248 24.19 -57.95 76.20
N LEU A 249 24.66 -57.09 77.12
CA LEU A 249 24.94 -55.69 76.81
C LEU A 249 26.00 -55.54 75.72
N LYS A 250 27.03 -56.39 75.72
CA LYS A 250 28.01 -56.45 74.63
C LYS A 250 27.36 -56.85 73.30
N THR A 251 26.39 -57.76 73.33
CA THR A 251 25.64 -58.16 72.13
C THR A 251 24.77 -57.02 71.61
N ILE A 252 24.09 -56.28 72.51
CA ILE A 252 23.31 -55.08 72.15
C ILE A 252 24.23 -54.02 71.53
N ALA A 253 25.36 -53.71 72.18
CA ALA A 253 26.33 -52.74 71.67
C ALA A 253 26.85 -53.11 70.28
N GLN A 254 27.13 -54.40 70.01
CA GLN A 254 27.53 -54.87 68.68
C GLN A 254 26.42 -54.72 67.61
N LEU A 255 25.15 -54.90 68.01
CA LEU A 255 24.00 -54.70 67.11
C LEU A 255 23.73 -53.22 66.85
N GLU A 256 24.06 -52.33 67.78
CA GLU A 256 23.93 -50.88 67.64
C GLU A 256 25.10 -50.25 66.86
N GLU A 257 26.33 -50.70 67.11
CA GLU A 257 27.56 -50.20 66.46
C GLU A 257 27.60 -50.56 64.97
N LYS A 258 27.02 -51.71 64.59
CA LYS A 258 26.95 -52.12 63.19
C LYS A 258 25.83 -51.38 62.48
N GLU A 259 26.16 -50.23 61.91
CA GLU A 259 25.27 -49.46 61.06
C GLU A 259 24.82 -50.32 59.85
N SER A 260 23.51 -50.30 59.56
CA SER A 260 22.94 -51.14 58.50
C SER A 260 23.43 -50.64 57.13
N PRO A 261 23.96 -51.51 56.26
CA PRO A 261 24.34 -51.12 54.89
C PRO A 261 23.20 -50.43 54.13
N ILE A 262 21.96 -50.78 54.44
CA ILE A 262 20.76 -50.18 53.85
C ILE A 262 20.63 -48.71 54.28
N ILE A 263 20.83 -48.41 55.57
CA ILE A 263 20.78 -47.03 56.09
C ILE A 263 21.89 -46.18 55.47
N ILE A 264 23.10 -46.74 55.33
CA ILE A 264 24.22 -46.07 54.67
C ILE A 264 23.84 -45.74 53.21
N SER A 265 23.36 -46.73 52.46
CA SER A 265 22.96 -46.52 51.05
C SER A 265 21.81 -45.51 50.89
N ALA A 266 20.83 -45.52 51.81
CA ALA A 266 19.71 -44.57 51.78
C ALA A 266 20.18 -43.15 52.10
N ASN A 267 21.10 -42.98 53.06
CA ASN A 267 21.70 -41.68 53.36
C ASN A 267 22.56 -41.15 52.20
N GLU A 268 23.35 -42.03 51.56
CA GLU A 268 24.08 -41.70 50.34
C GLU A 268 23.12 -41.27 49.22
N GLU A 269 21.98 -41.94 49.07
CA GLU A 269 20.97 -41.57 48.08
C GLU A 269 20.32 -40.22 48.36
N ILE A 270 19.93 -39.95 49.62
CA ILE A 270 19.42 -38.63 50.03
C ILE A 270 20.45 -37.54 49.70
N LYS A 271 21.73 -37.81 49.96
CA LYS A 271 22.82 -36.88 49.63
C LYS A 271 22.90 -36.66 48.12
N ARG A 272 22.90 -37.73 47.31
CA ARG A 272 22.93 -37.62 45.84
C ARG A 272 21.75 -36.80 45.31
N LEU A 273 20.53 -37.02 45.81
CA LEU A 273 19.34 -36.26 45.42
C LEU A 273 19.48 -34.77 45.75
N ARG A 274 19.98 -34.43 46.94
CA ARG A 274 20.27 -33.04 47.33
C ARG A 274 21.35 -32.42 46.46
N ASP A 275 22.43 -33.16 46.16
CA ASP A 275 23.52 -32.69 45.32
C ASP A 275 23.07 -32.48 43.85
N ILE A 276 22.05 -33.21 43.38
CA ILE A 276 21.42 -32.97 42.07
C ILE A 276 20.64 -31.65 42.09
N ALA A 277 19.76 -31.44 43.07
CA ALA A 277 18.99 -30.21 43.18
C ALA A 277 19.90 -28.98 43.37
N GLN A 278 20.96 -29.11 44.16
CA GLN A 278 21.93 -28.06 44.39
C GLN A 278 22.69 -27.68 43.10
N ARG A 279 23.10 -28.66 42.29
CA ARG A 279 23.72 -28.40 40.97
C ARG A 279 22.76 -27.71 40.01
N GLU A 280 21.50 -28.13 39.97
CA GLU A 280 20.48 -27.48 39.14
C GLU A 280 20.31 -26.00 39.55
N ILE A 281 20.26 -25.71 40.85
CA ILE A 281 20.19 -24.34 41.38
C ILE A 281 21.44 -23.53 41.02
N GLU A 282 22.62 -24.10 41.14
CA GLU A 282 23.88 -23.44 40.75
C GLU A 282 23.92 -23.10 39.26
N ASP A 283 23.46 -24.02 38.40
CA ASP A 283 23.41 -23.81 36.96
C ASP A 283 22.36 -22.76 36.58
N SER A 284 21.15 -22.81 37.16
CA SER A 284 20.14 -21.75 36.97
C SER A 284 20.65 -20.39 37.46
N ASN A 285 21.39 -20.31 38.58
CA ASN A 285 21.98 -19.05 39.04
C ASN A 285 23.05 -18.50 38.09
N LYS A 286 23.88 -19.35 37.47
CA LYS A 286 24.83 -18.92 36.42
C LYS A 286 24.09 -18.31 35.23
N VAL A 287 23.00 -18.94 34.80
CA VAL A 287 22.15 -18.43 33.71
C VAL A 287 21.53 -17.09 34.10
N ILE A 288 20.91 -16.99 35.28
CA ILE A 288 20.30 -15.74 35.77
C ILE A 288 21.35 -14.61 35.83
N ASN A 289 22.55 -14.87 36.34
CA ASN A 289 23.60 -13.85 36.40
C ASN A 289 24.06 -13.40 35.02
N LYS A 290 24.18 -14.31 34.05
CA LYS A 290 24.45 -13.97 32.66
C LYS A 290 23.33 -13.11 32.07
N LEU A 291 22.07 -13.51 32.24
CA LEU A 291 20.89 -12.77 31.77
C LEU A 291 20.80 -11.37 32.41
N ARG A 292 21.08 -11.24 33.71
CA ARG A 292 21.13 -9.94 34.42
C ARG A 292 22.27 -9.05 33.91
N SER A 293 23.42 -9.63 33.60
CA SER A 293 24.55 -8.92 32.97
C SER A 293 24.19 -8.45 31.56
N GLU A 294 23.43 -9.24 30.80
CA GLU A 294 22.88 -8.85 29.50
C GLU A 294 21.88 -7.70 29.64
N ILE A 295 20.99 -7.71 30.64
CA ILE A 295 20.11 -6.56 30.95
C ILE A 295 20.93 -5.31 31.31
N GLY A 296 21.92 -5.42 32.20
CA GLY A 296 22.73 -4.28 32.64
C GLY A 296 23.68 -3.72 31.58
N SER A 297 23.99 -4.50 30.54
CA SER A 297 24.80 -4.07 29.38
C SER A 297 23.96 -3.62 28.19
N ILE A 298 22.63 -3.77 28.24
CA ILE A 298 21.71 -2.94 27.47
C ILE A 298 21.72 -1.56 28.15
N THR A 299 22.85 -0.86 28.03
CA THR A 299 22.81 0.60 27.92
C THR A 299 21.73 0.93 26.90
N PRO A 300 20.92 2.00 27.10
CA PRO A 300 20.07 2.48 26.02
C PRO A 300 20.98 2.59 24.80
N ASP A 301 20.77 1.72 23.81
CA ASP A 301 21.50 1.78 22.57
C ASP A 301 21.44 3.25 22.14
N ASN A 302 22.55 3.77 21.63
CA ASN A 302 22.69 5.12 21.07
C ASN A 302 21.78 5.32 19.83
N ASN A 303 20.55 4.82 19.86
CA ASN A 303 19.47 5.18 18.96
C ASN A 303 19.12 6.65 19.11
N THR A 304 19.61 7.38 20.12
CA THR A 304 19.48 8.84 20.22
C THR A 304 19.95 9.54 18.94
N GLU A 305 21.09 9.13 18.37
CA GLU A 305 21.61 9.73 17.13
C GLU A 305 20.72 9.38 15.92
N LEU A 306 20.27 8.12 15.83
CA LEU A 306 19.33 7.67 14.80
C LEU A 306 17.97 8.38 14.90
N ILE A 307 17.44 8.53 16.11
CA ILE A 307 16.16 9.20 16.38
C ILE A 307 16.30 10.69 16.04
N GLU A 308 17.36 11.36 16.50
CA GLU A 308 17.63 12.76 16.15
C GLU A 308 17.75 12.96 14.63
N GLU A 309 18.46 12.06 13.93
CA GLU A 309 18.57 12.11 12.46
C GLU A 309 17.20 11.96 11.77
N ASN A 310 16.38 11.00 12.20
CA ASN A 310 15.05 10.79 11.62
C ASN A 310 14.08 11.93 11.98
N LEU A 311 14.14 12.49 13.18
CA LEU A 311 13.38 13.70 13.54
C LEU A 311 13.77 14.90 12.68
N LEU A 312 15.05 15.06 12.35
CA LEU A 312 15.50 16.10 11.42
C LEU A 312 14.98 15.86 9.99
N LYS A 313 14.93 14.60 9.53
CA LYS A 313 14.33 14.25 8.23
C LYS A 313 12.84 14.58 8.19
N ILE A 314 12.09 14.20 9.23
CA ILE A 314 10.66 14.52 9.36
C ILE A 314 10.45 16.04 9.36
N LYS A 315 11.26 16.79 10.14
CA LYS A 315 11.16 18.25 10.17
C LYS A 315 11.39 18.89 8.81
N LYS A 316 12.42 18.45 8.06
CA LYS A 316 12.71 18.94 6.70
C LYS A 316 11.59 18.56 5.73
N ALA A 317 11.11 17.32 5.77
CA ALA A 317 10.03 16.87 4.91
C ALA A 317 8.73 17.66 5.16
N ASN A 318 8.38 17.93 6.43
CA ASN A 318 7.22 18.76 6.77
C ASN A 318 7.37 20.19 6.24
N THR A 319 8.54 20.81 6.36
CA THR A 319 8.75 22.15 5.80
C THR A 319 8.61 22.18 4.27
N GLU A 320 9.05 21.13 3.57
CA GLU A 320 8.85 21.03 2.12
C GLU A 320 7.38 20.71 1.75
N ILE A 321 6.68 19.91 2.56
CA ILE A 321 5.24 19.70 2.36
C ILE A 321 4.49 21.02 2.49
N ASP A 322 4.81 21.85 3.49
CA ASP A 322 4.16 23.14 3.70
C ASP A 322 4.37 24.07 2.49
N THR A 323 5.61 24.15 1.96
CA THR A 323 5.93 24.99 0.79
C THR A 323 5.23 24.50 -0.47
N LEU A 324 5.26 23.19 -0.74
CA LEU A 324 4.59 22.59 -1.89
C LEU A 324 3.06 22.72 -1.79
N THR A 325 2.52 22.63 -0.58
CA THR A 325 1.08 22.79 -0.32
C THR A 325 0.65 24.25 -0.54
N GLU A 326 1.45 25.22 -0.10
CA GLU A 326 1.19 26.63 -0.38
C GLU A 326 1.22 26.93 -1.89
N GLN A 327 2.22 26.39 -2.61
CA GLN A 327 2.30 26.50 -4.07
C GLN A 327 1.09 25.84 -4.77
N LYS A 328 0.67 24.65 -4.31
CA LYS A 328 -0.52 23.95 -4.82
C LYS A 328 -1.76 24.83 -4.65
N TYR A 329 -1.99 25.38 -3.47
CA TYR A 329 -3.14 26.25 -3.22
C TYR A 329 -3.10 27.55 -4.02
N ALA A 330 -1.91 28.13 -4.25
CA ALA A 330 -1.77 29.29 -5.10
C ALA A 330 -2.20 28.99 -6.55
N ILE A 331 -1.70 27.88 -7.13
CA ILE A 331 -2.05 27.45 -8.48
C ILE A 331 -3.52 27.02 -8.57
N GLU A 332 -4.06 26.33 -7.58
CA GLU A 332 -5.48 25.98 -7.53
C GLU A 332 -6.37 27.22 -7.48
N ALA A 333 -5.98 28.26 -6.73
CA ALA A 333 -6.73 29.50 -6.69
C ALA A 333 -6.72 30.22 -8.05
N GLU A 334 -5.60 30.19 -8.78
CA GLU A 334 -5.52 30.69 -10.15
C GLU A 334 -6.36 29.85 -11.12
N TYR A 335 -6.29 28.52 -11.01
CA TYR A 335 -7.12 27.60 -11.78
C TYR A 335 -8.62 27.85 -11.58
N ARG A 336 -9.08 28.01 -10.33
CA ARG A 336 -10.50 28.28 -10.03
C ARG A 336 -10.97 29.62 -10.59
N LYS A 337 -10.10 30.64 -10.63
CA LYS A 337 -10.42 31.92 -11.30
C LYS A 337 -10.57 31.73 -12.81
N LEU A 338 -9.64 30.99 -13.40
CA LEU A 338 -9.64 30.67 -14.82
C LEU A 338 -10.89 29.88 -15.22
N GLU A 339 -11.24 28.86 -14.43
CA GLU A 339 -12.44 28.03 -14.60
C GLU A 339 -13.73 28.85 -14.47
N ALA A 340 -13.80 29.79 -13.52
CA ALA A 340 -14.95 30.66 -13.37
C ALA A 340 -15.18 31.57 -14.60
N GLU A 341 -14.10 31.95 -15.30
CA GLU A 341 -14.16 32.77 -16.51
C GLU A 341 -14.52 31.97 -17.77
N VAL A 342 -14.03 30.73 -17.91
CA VAL A 342 -14.31 29.87 -19.08
C VAL A 342 -15.51 28.94 -18.92
N GLY A 343 -16.03 28.76 -17.69
CA GLY A 343 -17.05 27.78 -17.34
C GLY A 343 -18.28 27.78 -18.25
N PRO A 344 -18.91 28.94 -18.55
CA PRO A 344 -20.07 28.99 -19.44
C PRO A 344 -19.76 28.55 -20.88
N ILE A 345 -18.56 28.85 -21.38
CA ILE A 345 -18.16 28.51 -22.75
C ILE A 345 -17.77 27.03 -22.82
N LYS A 346 -17.07 26.51 -21.80
CA LYS A 346 -16.77 25.08 -21.63
C LYS A 346 -18.05 24.24 -21.65
N TYR A 347 -19.08 24.64 -20.89
CA TYR A 347 -20.38 23.94 -20.86
C TYR A 347 -21.09 23.91 -22.23
N ILE A 348 -21.02 25.01 -22.99
CA ILE A 348 -21.59 25.08 -24.34
C ILE A 348 -20.77 24.23 -25.32
N ALA A 349 -19.45 24.23 -25.19
CA ALA A 349 -18.57 23.44 -26.02
C ALA A 349 -18.78 21.93 -25.78
N GLU A 350 -18.83 21.50 -24.52
CA GLU A 350 -19.10 20.12 -24.12
C GLU A 350 -20.49 19.64 -24.57
N PHE A 351 -21.51 20.51 -24.51
CA PHE A 351 -22.86 20.22 -25.00
C PHE A 351 -22.95 20.04 -26.52
N ILE A 352 -22.10 20.74 -27.29
CA ILE A 352 -22.14 20.74 -28.76
C ILE A 352 -21.18 19.71 -29.36
N TYR A 353 -19.98 19.55 -28.78
CA TYR A 353 -18.87 18.82 -29.37
C TYR A 353 -18.55 17.48 -28.66
N GLY A 354 -19.11 17.20 -27.48
CA GLY A 354 -18.78 16.00 -26.70
C GLY A 354 -17.39 16.08 -26.03
N GLU A 355 -17.08 15.13 -25.14
CA GLU A 355 -15.95 15.17 -24.20
C GLU A 355 -14.55 15.11 -24.83
N GLU A 356 -14.41 14.76 -26.11
CA GLU A 356 -13.11 14.49 -26.75
C GLU A 356 -12.86 15.41 -27.96
N ALA A 357 -12.49 16.66 -27.69
CA ALA A 357 -11.89 17.53 -28.71
C ALA A 357 -10.40 17.15 -28.88
N ASP A 358 -10.15 16.08 -29.63
CA ASP A 358 -8.80 15.53 -29.77
C ASP A 358 -7.89 16.43 -30.63
N ARG A 359 -6.57 16.42 -30.33
CA ARG A 359 -5.57 17.30 -30.99
C ARG A 359 -5.54 17.11 -32.52
N ASP A 360 -5.94 15.95 -33.00
CA ASP A 360 -6.00 15.58 -34.42
C ASP A 360 -7.04 16.38 -35.22
N LEU A 361 -8.10 16.89 -34.56
CA LEU A 361 -9.15 17.69 -35.22
C LEU A 361 -8.62 19.04 -35.71
N LEU A 362 -7.63 19.62 -35.01
CA LEU A 362 -7.02 20.90 -35.40
C LEU A 362 -6.14 20.73 -36.64
N GLU A 363 -5.38 19.65 -36.72
CA GLU A 363 -4.53 19.37 -37.88
C GLU A 363 -5.35 19.06 -39.13
N GLU A 364 -6.45 18.32 -39.00
CA GLU A 364 -7.36 18.03 -40.11
C GLU A 364 -8.05 19.30 -40.62
N ALA A 365 -8.53 20.17 -39.72
CA ALA A 365 -9.14 21.45 -40.09
C ALA A 365 -8.18 22.36 -40.87
N VAL A 366 -6.92 22.43 -40.43
CA VAL A 366 -5.87 23.22 -41.13
C VAL A 366 -5.63 22.70 -42.54
N ARG A 367 -5.63 21.38 -42.75
CA ARG A 367 -5.45 20.76 -44.07
C ARG A 367 -6.58 21.15 -45.04
N TRP A 368 -7.83 21.10 -44.59
CA TRP A 368 -8.97 21.50 -45.39
C TRP A 368 -8.93 22.99 -45.78
N VAL A 369 -8.44 23.86 -44.90
CA VAL A 369 -8.23 25.28 -45.20
C VAL A 369 -7.22 25.48 -46.31
N ILE A 370 -6.09 24.78 -46.26
CA ILE A 370 -5.04 24.89 -47.28
C ILE A 370 -5.58 24.46 -48.65
N ILE A 371 -6.29 23.34 -48.71
CA ILE A 371 -6.91 22.83 -49.94
C ILE A 371 -7.89 23.85 -50.52
N LEU A 372 -8.74 24.43 -49.67
CA LEU A 372 -9.74 25.42 -50.06
C LEU A 372 -9.07 26.73 -50.58
N ILE A 373 -7.98 27.17 -49.95
CA ILE A 373 -7.19 28.32 -50.42
C ILE A 373 -6.58 28.03 -51.80
N ILE A 374 -5.95 26.86 -52.01
CA ILE A 374 -5.33 26.49 -53.30
C ILE A 374 -6.38 26.46 -54.42
N PHE A 375 -7.55 25.88 -54.16
CA PHE A 375 -8.63 25.76 -55.15
C PHE A 375 -9.19 27.11 -55.63
N VAL A 376 -9.17 28.12 -54.77
CA VAL A 376 -9.67 29.46 -55.11
C VAL A 376 -8.57 30.37 -55.62
N PHE A 377 -7.40 30.36 -54.99
CA PHE A 377 -6.40 31.41 -55.19
C PHE A 377 -5.80 31.40 -56.60
N ASP A 378 -5.37 30.23 -57.06
CA ASP A 378 -4.69 30.11 -58.34
C ASP A 378 -5.64 30.37 -59.53
N PRO A 379 -6.85 29.78 -59.60
CA PRO A 379 -7.72 30.06 -60.73
C PRO A 379 -8.39 31.44 -60.62
N LEU A 380 -8.62 32.01 -59.43
CA LEU A 380 -9.12 33.39 -59.28
C LEU A 380 -8.14 34.40 -59.88
N ALA A 381 -6.84 34.25 -59.64
CA ALA A 381 -5.82 35.15 -60.17
C ALA A 381 -5.82 35.16 -61.71
N VAL A 382 -5.84 33.98 -62.32
CA VAL A 382 -5.91 33.83 -63.79
C VAL A 382 -7.20 34.42 -64.34
N LEU A 383 -8.34 34.17 -63.69
CA LEU A 383 -9.64 34.62 -64.17
C LEU A 383 -9.85 36.13 -64.00
N LEU A 384 -9.27 36.74 -62.97
CA LEU A 384 -9.23 38.20 -62.82
C LEU A 384 -8.38 38.87 -63.91
N LEU A 385 -7.29 38.24 -64.36
CA LEU A 385 -6.53 38.72 -65.52
C LEU A 385 -7.35 38.64 -66.81
N ILE A 386 -8.09 37.55 -67.03
CA ILE A 386 -9.01 37.41 -68.17
C ILE A 386 -10.14 38.45 -68.09
N ALA A 387 -10.70 38.68 -66.90
CA ALA A 387 -11.70 39.72 -66.65
C ALA A 387 -11.17 41.13 -66.96
N SER A 388 -9.90 41.41 -66.65
CA SER A 388 -9.22 42.65 -67.03
C SER A 388 -9.11 42.81 -68.55
N GLN A 389 -8.73 41.75 -69.28
CA GLN A 389 -8.70 41.78 -70.75
C GLN A 389 -10.08 42.03 -71.36
N TYR A 390 -11.13 41.38 -70.84
CA TYR A 390 -12.50 41.68 -71.25
C TYR A 390 -12.87 43.15 -70.99
N THR A 391 -12.49 43.70 -69.84
CA THR A 391 -12.74 45.10 -69.50
C THR A 391 -12.08 46.06 -70.51
N PHE A 392 -10.83 45.81 -70.89
CA PHE A 392 -10.15 46.60 -71.93
C PHE A 392 -10.78 46.42 -73.31
N GLN A 393 -11.24 45.22 -73.65
CA GLN A 393 -11.99 44.99 -74.89
C GLN A 393 -13.31 45.76 -74.90
N PHE A 394 -14.07 45.72 -73.81
CA PHE A 394 -15.33 46.46 -73.68
C PHE A 394 -15.11 47.98 -73.78
N ALA A 395 -14.03 48.49 -73.19
CA ALA A 395 -13.66 49.90 -73.29
C ALA A 395 -13.17 50.32 -74.69
N ARG A 396 -12.61 49.40 -75.47
CA ARG A 396 -12.09 49.65 -76.83
C ARG A 396 -13.13 49.50 -77.94
N ARG A 397 -14.35 49.02 -77.65
CA ARG A 397 -15.43 49.00 -78.65
C ARG A 397 -15.88 50.44 -78.91
N PRO A 398 -15.62 51.03 -80.08
CA PRO A 398 -16.09 52.37 -80.38
C PRO A 398 -17.62 52.35 -80.46
N LYS A 399 -18.25 53.41 -79.93
CA LYS A 399 -19.70 53.63 -79.96
C LYS A 399 -20.30 53.60 -81.38
N ASP A 400 -19.44 53.68 -82.40
CA ASP A 400 -19.76 53.62 -83.83
C ASP A 400 -20.07 52.21 -84.36
N TYR A 401 -19.61 51.14 -83.69
CA TYR A 401 -19.91 49.76 -84.13
C TYR A 401 -21.38 49.41 -83.86
N ASP A 402 -21.92 49.93 -82.75
CA ASP A 402 -23.31 49.73 -82.32
C ASP A 402 -24.29 50.48 -83.24
N TRP A 403 -23.90 51.63 -83.80
CA TRP A 403 -24.73 52.35 -84.77
C TRP A 403 -24.84 51.61 -86.10
N LYS A 404 -23.76 50.97 -86.57
CA LYS A 404 -23.76 50.21 -87.82
C LYS A 404 -24.56 48.92 -87.71
N GLU A 405 -24.46 48.20 -86.59
CA GLU A 405 -25.26 47.02 -86.31
C GLU A 405 -26.75 47.37 -86.06
N TYR A 406 -27.03 48.53 -85.46
CA TYR A 406 -28.38 49.07 -85.32
C TYR A 406 -28.98 49.49 -86.67
N GLU A 407 -28.21 50.15 -87.55
CA GLU A 407 -28.63 50.48 -88.91
C GLU A 407 -28.81 49.22 -89.78
N ASP A 408 -27.96 48.20 -89.66
CA ASP A 408 -28.09 46.94 -90.40
C ASP A 408 -29.32 46.14 -89.93
N LYS A 409 -29.57 46.06 -88.61
CA LYS A 409 -30.80 45.43 -88.07
C LYS A 409 -32.05 46.22 -88.42
N ARG A 410 -31.97 47.55 -88.45
CA ARG A 410 -33.08 48.42 -88.86
C ARG A 410 -33.32 48.35 -90.37
N ALA A 411 -32.27 48.21 -91.18
CA ALA A 411 -32.36 48.00 -92.63
C ALA A 411 -32.94 46.63 -92.95
N GLN A 412 -32.53 45.57 -92.23
CA GLN A 412 -33.14 44.24 -92.31
C GLN A 412 -34.61 44.28 -91.92
N HIS A 413 -34.98 44.96 -90.83
CA HIS A 413 -36.37 45.13 -90.43
C HIS A 413 -37.19 45.92 -91.47
N ILE A 414 -36.59 46.90 -92.16
CA ILE A 414 -37.26 47.60 -93.28
C ILE A 414 -37.40 46.68 -94.51
N VAL A 415 -36.39 45.86 -94.82
CA VAL A 415 -36.46 44.87 -95.92
C VAL A 415 -37.51 43.80 -95.63
N ASP A 416 -37.61 43.31 -94.40
CA ASP A 416 -38.63 42.37 -93.97
C ASP A 416 -40.03 42.98 -94.03
N LEU A 417 -40.19 44.26 -93.63
CA LEU A 417 -41.45 45.00 -93.79
C LEU A 417 -41.81 45.26 -95.27
N MET A 418 -40.83 45.50 -96.13
CA MET A 418 -41.04 45.72 -97.57
C MET A 418 -41.37 44.41 -98.32
N ASN A 419 -40.81 43.29 -97.88
CA ASN A 419 -41.15 41.96 -98.40
C ASN A 419 -42.49 41.43 -97.89
N GLN A 420 -43.12 42.08 -96.91
CA GLN A 420 -44.43 41.72 -96.34
C GLN A 420 -45.59 42.60 -96.85
N GLN A 421 -45.37 43.48 -97.85
CA GLN A 421 -46.41 44.37 -98.39
C GLN A 421 -47.16 43.85 -99.64
N GLU A 422 -46.95 42.60 -100.06
CA GLU A 422 -47.79 41.90 -101.04
C GLU A 422 -48.41 40.65 -100.40
N GLU A 423 -49.47 40.82 -99.60
CA GLU A 423 -50.63 39.92 -99.54
C GLU A 423 -51.67 40.47 -98.54
N GLU A 424 -52.88 40.69 -99.03
CA GLU A 424 -54.04 41.18 -98.26
C GLU A 424 -54.71 40.07 -97.41
N PRO A 425 -55.53 40.44 -96.41
CA PRO A 425 -55.68 39.71 -95.16
C PRO A 425 -56.85 38.70 -95.14
N LYS A 426 -56.80 37.72 -94.23
CA LYS A 426 -57.99 37.01 -93.72
C LYS A 426 -57.94 36.80 -92.21
N GLU A 427 -59.13 36.94 -91.65
CA GLU A 427 -59.57 37.06 -90.25
C GLU A 427 -59.39 35.83 -89.35
N GLU A 428 -59.26 36.12 -88.04
CA GLU A 428 -59.81 35.47 -86.82
C GLU A 428 -59.77 33.92 -86.72
N GLU A 429 -59.34 33.25 -85.64
CA GLU A 429 -59.82 33.25 -84.23
C GLU A 429 -58.92 32.29 -83.38
N PRO A 430 -59.07 32.24 -82.04
CA PRO A 430 -58.12 31.62 -81.09
C PRO A 430 -58.50 30.21 -80.64
N GLU A 431 -57.56 29.40 -80.12
CA GLU A 431 -57.90 28.34 -79.15
C GLU A 431 -56.71 27.80 -78.33
N ASP A 432 -57.02 27.48 -77.07
CA ASP A 432 -56.20 26.99 -75.96
C ASP A 432 -55.61 25.58 -76.14
N LYS A 433 -54.49 25.28 -75.41
CA LYS A 433 -54.38 24.22 -74.35
C LYS A 433 -52.92 23.81 -74.02
N ILE A 434 -52.58 23.98 -72.73
CA ILE A 434 -52.01 23.06 -71.71
C ILE A 434 -51.08 21.90 -72.16
N ASP A 435 -49.84 21.91 -71.62
CA ASP A 435 -48.93 20.86 -71.01
C ASP A 435 -49.03 19.36 -71.44
N PRO A 436 -48.00 18.46 -71.29
CA PRO A 436 -46.94 18.46 -70.26
C PRO A 436 -45.54 17.90 -70.64
N GLU A 437 -44.59 18.10 -69.70
CA GLU A 437 -43.56 17.19 -69.12
C GLU A 437 -43.08 15.93 -69.87
N ILE A 438 -41.76 15.64 -69.82
CA ILE A 438 -41.11 14.31 -69.69
C ILE A 438 -39.59 14.47 -69.42
N GLU A 439 -39.11 13.72 -68.41
CA GLU A 439 -37.71 13.46 -68.05
C GLU A 439 -37.01 12.49 -69.03
N GLU A 440 -35.66 12.52 -69.12
CA GLU A 440 -34.88 11.28 -69.26
C GLU A 440 -33.39 11.46 -68.88
N GLU A 441 -32.93 10.58 -67.99
CA GLU A 441 -31.54 10.26 -67.64
C GLU A 441 -30.81 9.54 -68.79
N ILE A 442 -29.49 9.78 -68.95
CA ILE A 442 -28.58 8.81 -69.59
C ILE A 442 -27.25 8.73 -68.83
N ASN A 443 -27.01 7.53 -68.31
CA ASN A 443 -25.76 6.99 -67.79
C ASN A 443 -24.74 6.72 -68.91
N ARG A 444 -23.42 6.84 -68.65
CA ARG A 444 -22.39 6.14 -69.45
C ARG A 444 -21.06 6.02 -68.69
N ASP A 445 -20.72 4.78 -68.36
CA ASP A 445 -19.39 4.31 -67.92
C ASP A 445 -18.33 4.44 -69.03
N ALA A 446 -17.06 4.56 -68.61
CA ALA A 446 -15.91 4.00 -69.34
C ALA A 446 -14.69 3.88 -68.42
N ASP A 447 -14.32 2.64 -68.09
CA ASP A 447 -12.99 2.20 -67.65
C ASP A 447 -11.96 2.25 -68.80
N ILE A 448 -10.67 2.34 -68.47
CA ILE A 448 -9.52 1.51 -68.95
C ILE A 448 -8.17 2.24 -68.68
N ASN A 449 -7.47 1.73 -67.65
CA ASN A 449 -6.14 1.09 -67.66
C ASN A 449 -4.80 1.84 -67.93
N THR A 450 -3.91 1.71 -66.92
CA THR A 450 -2.45 1.39 -66.91
C THR A 450 -1.40 2.27 -67.59
N ILE A 451 -0.36 2.65 -66.83
CA ILE A 451 1.10 2.43 -67.08
C ILE A 451 1.86 2.51 -65.74
N SER A 452 2.92 1.72 -65.64
CA SER A 452 3.73 1.27 -64.50
C SER A 452 5.10 1.97 -64.36
N GLU A 453 5.83 1.58 -63.29
CA GLU A 453 7.31 1.60 -63.09
C GLU A 453 7.96 2.97 -62.80
N ASP A 454 8.94 3.17 -61.91
CA ASP A 454 9.78 2.31 -61.06
C ASP A 454 10.66 3.18 -60.11
N GLU A 455 11.15 2.57 -59.00
CA GLU A 455 12.43 2.80 -58.26
C GLU A 455 12.67 4.20 -57.57
N ASP A 456 13.36 4.39 -56.44
CA ASP A 456 14.43 3.65 -55.74
C ASP A 456 14.66 4.22 -54.30
N LYS A 457 15.08 3.34 -53.37
CA LYS A 457 16.02 3.46 -52.21
C LYS A 457 15.90 4.44 -51.01
N THR A 458 15.61 3.86 -49.82
CA THR A 458 16.39 3.68 -48.56
C THR A 458 17.15 4.76 -47.74
N TYR A 459 17.00 4.63 -46.38
CA TYR A 459 17.82 4.99 -45.18
C TYR A 459 18.22 6.47 -45.00
N GLU A 460 18.45 7.10 -43.83
CA GLU A 460 18.54 6.83 -42.38
C GLU A 460 18.63 8.23 -41.70
N ASN A 461 18.31 8.35 -40.40
CA ASN A 461 18.84 9.26 -39.35
C ASN A 461 19.06 10.77 -39.69
N GLU A 462 18.66 11.77 -38.89
CA GLU A 462 19.13 12.08 -37.54
C GLU A 462 18.43 13.39 -37.09
N VAL A 463 17.98 13.47 -35.85
CA VAL A 463 17.46 14.71 -35.22
C VAL A 463 18.60 15.36 -34.44
N PRO A 464 18.89 16.66 -34.60
CA PRO A 464 19.83 17.35 -33.72
C PRO A 464 19.15 17.75 -32.40
N THR A 465 19.66 17.19 -31.31
CA THR A 465 19.48 17.63 -29.93
C THR A 465 20.32 18.89 -29.65
N VAL A 466 19.77 19.88 -28.94
CA VAL A 466 20.53 20.73 -28.00
C VAL A 466 19.60 21.14 -26.84
N TYR A 467 19.76 20.47 -25.70
CA TYR A 467 19.56 21.04 -24.37
C TYR A 467 20.93 20.99 -23.68
N GLU A 468 21.35 22.11 -23.11
CA GLU A 468 22.60 22.24 -22.35
C GLU A 468 22.25 22.14 -20.86
N ASP A 469 22.75 21.07 -20.26
CA ASP A 469 23.27 20.85 -18.90
C ASP A 469 22.61 21.53 -17.69
N ILE A 470 22.08 20.70 -16.78
CA ILE A 470 22.42 20.76 -15.35
C ILE A 470 22.71 19.34 -14.85
N ASP A 471 23.90 19.21 -14.26
CA ASP A 471 24.62 18.01 -13.83
C ASP A 471 24.14 17.53 -12.43
N GLN A 472 23.73 16.27 -12.30
CA GLN A 472 23.31 15.65 -11.03
C GLN A 472 23.82 14.19 -10.92
N GLU A 473 25.02 13.91 -11.41
CA GLU A 473 25.56 12.55 -11.65
C GLU A 473 26.11 11.79 -10.41
N THR A 474 25.57 11.96 -9.19
CA THR A 474 26.12 11.21 -8.02
C THR A 474 25.11 10.68 -6.99
N LEU A 475 23.84 10.44 -7.36
CA LEU A 475 22.90 9.76 -6.45
C LEU A 475 22.07 8.60 -7.04
N ASP A 476 22.18 8.31 -8.35
CA ASP A 476 21.20 7.44 -9.02
C ASP A 476 21.68 6.01 -9.35
N LYS A 477 22.96 5.66 -9.10
CA LYS A 477 23.50 4.35 -9.51
C LYS A 477 23.19 3.16 -8.59
N GLU A 478 22.43 3.34 -7.52
CA GLU A 478 22.06 2.24 -6.61
C GLU A 478 20.54 1.99 -6.51
N VAL A 479 19.72 2.78 -7.21
CA VAL A 479 18.24 2.66 -7.18
C VAL A 479 17.68 2.14 -8.51
N GLU A 480 18.38 2.32 -9.62
CA GLU A 480 17.84 1.98 -10.95
C GLU A 480 17.79 0.46 -11.23
N ASP A 481 18.67 -0.32 -10.61
CA ASP A 481 18.73 -1.77 -10.80
C ASP A 481 17.69 -2.54 -9.95
N GLU A 482 17.20 -1.97 -8.83
CA GLU A 482 16.14 -2.57 -8.02
C GLU A 482 14.73 -2.26 -8.57
N VAL A 483 14.54 -1.10 -9.21
CA VAL A 483 13.21 -0.68 -9.72
C VAL A 483 12.80 -1.48 -10.97
N LYS A 484 13.76 -1.91 -11.80
CA LYS A 484 13.48 -2.77 -12.97
C LYS A 484 13.05 -4.18 -12.58
N ALA A 485 13.61 -4.74 -11.50
CA ALA A 485 13.24 -6.08 -11.04
C ALA A 485 11.83 -6.12 -10.43
N VAL A 486 11.38 -5.04 -9.79
CA VAL A 486 10.03 -4.96 -9.21
C VAL A 486 8.99 -4.65 -10.30
N ALA A 487 9.30 -3.80 -11.28
CA ALA A 487 8.32 -3.39 -12.31
C ALA A 487 7.92 -4.52 -13.29
N GLU A 488 8.76 -5.56 -13.46
CA GLU A 488 8.42 -6.72 -14.28
C GLU A 488 7.56 -7.77 -13.55
N GLU A 489 7.49 -7.74 -12.21
CA GLU A 489 6.67 -8.65 -11.42
C GLU A 489 5.18 -8.23 -11.33
N TYR A 490 4.85 -6.96 -11.63
CA TYR A 490 3.48 -6.42 -11.50
C TYR A 490 2.68 -6.33 -12.81
N LYS A 491 3.18 -6.86 -13.94
CA LYS A 491 2.44 -6.80 -15.23
C LYS A 491 1.43 -7.93 -15.44
N GLU A 492 1.29 -8.87 -14.51
CA GLU A 492 0.32 -9.97 -14.61
C GLU A 492 -0.39 -10.24 -13.27
N LYS A 493 -1.30 -9.33 -12.90
CA LYS A 493 -2.52 -9.57 -12.08
C LYS A 493 -3.20 -8.23 -11.80
N GLU A 494 -4.30 -7.95 -12.50
CA GLU A 494 -5.31 -7.01 -12.01
C GLU A 494 -5.84 -7.55 -10.68
N VAL A 495 -5.33 -7.04 -9.57
CA VAL A 495 -5.89 -7.32 -8.24
C VAL A 495 -7.19 -6.53 -8.16
N ALA A 496 -8.33 -7.24 -8.17
CA ALA A 496 -9.64 -6.65 -7.96
C ALA A 496 -9.63 -5.84 -6.65
N ARG A 497 -10.05 -4.57 -6.70
CA ARG A 497 -10.29 -3.80 -5.47
C ARG A 497 -11.44 -4.47 -4.73
N PRO A 498 -11.31 -4.76 -3.43
CA PRO A 498 -12.37 -5.42 -2.66
C PRO A 498 -13.62 -4.53 -2.64
N ARG A 499 -14.70 -5.00 -3.27
CA ARG A 499 -16.00 -4.31 -3.34
C ARG A 499 -16.94 -4.87 -2.29
N LEU A 500 -17.80 -4.00 -1.74
CA LEU A 500 -18.83 -4.41 -0.79
C LEU A 500 -19.87 -5.33 -1.48
N THR A 501 -20.26 -6.40 -0.79
CA THR A 501 -21.36 -7.29 -1.23
C THR A 501 -22.73 -6.66 -0.97
N GLU A 502 -23.79 -7.22 -1.58
CA GLU A 502 -25.17 -6.74 -1.37
C GLU A 502 -25.57 -6.76 0.11
N GLU A 503 -25.18 -7.80 0.86
CA GLU A 503 -25.43 -7.92 2.30
C GLU A 503 -24.69 -6.86 3.11
N GLN A 504 -23.44 -6.56 2.76
CA GLN A 504 -22.64 -5.54 3.44
C GLN A 504 -23.13 -4.12 3.14
N ILE A 505 -23.64 -3.87 1.93
CA ILE A 505 -24.30 -2.60 1.58
C ILE A 505 -25.59 -2.43 2.39
N ASP A 506 -26.34 -3.50 2.61
CA ASP A 506 -27.56 -3.47 3.41
C ASP A 506 -27.29 -3.32 4.92
N GLU A 507 -26.14 -3.79 5.41
CA GLU A 507 -25.64 -3.50 6.75
C GLU A 507 -25.26 -2.02 6.90
N LEU A 508 -24.52 -1.46 5.92
CA LEU A 508 -24.15 -0.05 5.89
C LEU A 508 -25.39 0.86 5.82
N ASP A 509 -26.44 0.39 5.15
CA ASP A 509 -27.73 1.07 5.07
C ASP A 509 -28.47 1.22 6.41
N GLN A 510 -28.07 0.48 7.44
CA GLN A 510 -28.60 0.62 8.80
C GLN A 510 -27.87 1.71 9.60
N HIS A 511 -26.73 2.20 9.12
CA HIS A 511 -25.96 3.23 9.81
C HIS A 511 -26.70 4.59 9.73
N PRO A 512 -26.94 5.29 10.87
CA PRO A 512 -27.68 6.55 10.89
C PRO A 512 -27.08 7.63 10.00
N GLN A 513 -25.76 7.79 10.04
CA GLN A 513 -25.02 8.79 9.24
C GLN A 513 -25.02 8.46 7.75
N TRP A 514 -24.90 7.18 7.38
CA TRP A 514 -25.01 6.74 5.98
C TRP A 514 -26.39 7.01 5.40
N THR A 515 -27.43 6.84 6.22
CA THR A 515 -28.81 7.18 5.86
C THR A 515 -29.01 8.68 5.69
N GLU A 516 -28.37 9.49 6.54
CA GLU A 516 -28.39 10.95 6.42
C GLU A 516 -27.65 11.44 5.17
N ALA A 517 -26.49 10.87 4.85
CA ALA A 517 -25.74 11.18 3.64
C ALA A 517 -26.56 10.87 2.37
N LYS A 518 -27.21 9.68 2.32
CA LYS A 518 -28.16 9.33 1.26
C LYS A 518 -29.32 10.33 1.14
N ARG A 519 -29.85 10.81 2.28
CA ARG A 519 -30.92 11.80 2.32
C ARG A 519 -30.44 13.16 1.77
N LYS A 520 -29.30 13.68 2.23
CA LYS A 520 -28.68 14.93 1.75
C LYS A 520 -28.43 14.87 0.24
N TRP A 521 -27.86 13.77 -0.25
CA TRP A 521 -27.63 13.57 -1.68
C TRP A 521 -28.93 13.51 -2.48
N LYS A 522 -29.96 12.81 -1.97
CA LYS A 522 -31.26 12.67 -2.63
C LYS A 522 -32.04 13.98 -2.70
N ASP A 523 -31.92 14.83 -1.68
CA ASP A 523 -32.49 16.18 -1.67
C ASP A 523 -31.87 17.06 -2.78
N MET A 524 -30.57 16.90 -3.05
CA MET A 524 -29.86 17.58 -4.14
C MET A 524 -30.07 16.93 -5.52
N ASN A 525 -30.49 15.66 -5.55
CA ASN A 525 -30.66 14.85 -6.77
C ASN A 525 -32.06 14.20 -6.86
N PRO A 526 -33.15 15.00 -6.96
CA PRO A 526 -34.52 14.48 -6.88
C PRO A 526 -34.86 13.49 -8.00
N ASN A 527 -34.27 13.66 -9.19
CA ASN A 527 -34.51 12.82 -10.37
C ASN A 527 -33.66 11.53 -10.40
N ARG A 528 -32.76 11.31 -9.44
CA ARG A 528 -31.86 10.14 -9.39
C ARG A 528 -32.25 9.15 -8.29
N THR A 529 -32.19 7.85 -8.55
CA THR A 529 -32.66 6.84 -7.61
C THR A 529 -31.49 6.18 -6.88
N ILE A 530 -31.50 6.15 -5.54
CA ILE A 530 -30.43 5.49 -4.74
C ILE A 530 -30.24 4.04 -5.17
N LYS A 531 -31.35 3.33 -5.42
CA LYS A 531 -31.34 1.94 -5.90
C LYS A 531 -30.54 1.74 -7.20
N SER A 532 -30.61 2.66 -8.16
CA SER A 532 -29.87 2.50 -9.42
C SER A 532 -28.36 2.63 -9.21
N PHE A 533 -27.91 3.38 -8.21
CA PHE A 533 -26.48 3.48 -7.88
C PHE A 533 -25.98 2.25 -7.11
N LYS A 534 -26.83 1.65 -6.25
CA LYS A 534 -26.54 0.33 -5.67
C LYS A 534 -26.32 -0.74 -6.75
N GLU A 535 -27.22 -0.79 -7.73
CA GLU A 535 -27.13 -1.74 -8.86
C GLU A 535 -25.86 -1.50 -9.69
N LYS A 536 -25.51 -0.23 -9.98
CA LYS A 536 -24.28 0.13 -10.70
C LYS A 536 -23.01 -0.23 -9.94
N TYR A 537 -23.00 -0.07 -8.62
CA TYR A 537 -21.86 -0.44 -7.77
C TYR A 537 -21.65 -1.96 -7.78
N LEU A 538 -22.73 -2.74 -7.61
CA LEU A 538 -22.70 -4.20 -7.68
C LEU A 538 -22.34 -4.73 -9.08
N ALA A 539 -22.76 -4.03 -10.14
CA ALA A 539 -22.38 -4.33 -11.53
C ALA A 539 -20.94 -3.88 -11.87
N GLY A 540 -20.32 -3.08 -11.00
CA GLY A 540 -18.96 -2.63 -11.17
C GLY A 540 -18.74 -1.44 -12.09
N GLU A 541 -19.82 -0.74 -12.44
CA GLU A 541 -19.78 0.49 -13.26
C GLU A 541 -19.30 1.71 -12.47
N ILE A 542 -19.36 1.66 -11.13
CA ILE A 542 -18.87 2.72 -10.23
C ILE A 542 -18.09 2.10 -9.06
N ASP A 543 -17.06 2.80 -8.60
CA ASP A 543 -16.18 2.33 -7.50
C ASP A 543 -16.54 2.89 -6.13
N GLU A 544 -17.36 3.94 -6.08
CA GLU A 544 -17.78 4.66 -4.86
C GLU A 544 -19.23 5.14 -4.98
N PHE A 545 -19.94 5.21 -3.85
CA PHE A 545 -21.31 5.72 -3.83
C PHE A 545 -21.34 7.26 -3.89
N PRO A 546 -22.22 7.86 -4.70
CA PRO A 546 -22.28 9.32 -4.85
C PRO A 546 -22.62 10.12 -3.58
N TRP A 547 -23.16 9.47 -2.55
CA TRP A 547 -23.49 10.10 -1.28
C TRP A 547 -22.37 9.98 -0.23
N GLU A 548 -21.26 9.29 -0.54
CA GLU A 548 -20.10 9.19 0.36
C GLU A 548 -19.50 10.56 0.67
N SER A 549 -19.50 11.48 -0.32
CA SER A 549 -19.01 12.85 -0.14
C SER A 549 -19.84 13.72 0.82
N TYR A 550 -20.89 13.17 1.43
CA TYR A 550 -21.76 13.85 2.40
C TYR A 550 -21.61 13.29 3.82
N LEU A 551 -20.65 12.37 4.02
CA LEU A 551 -20.14 12.01 5.33
C LEU A 551 -19.20 13.15 5.77
N ASP A 552 -19.43 13.71 6.95
CA ASP A 552 -18.59 14.81 7.45
C ASP A 552 -17.22 14.23 7.88
N ASP A 553 -16.09 14.89 7.58
CA ASP A 553 -14.72 14.38 7.82
C ASP A 553 -14.41 14.04 9.30
N ASP A 554 -15.21 14.54 10.24
CA ASP A 554 -15.12 14.25 11.67
C ASP A 554 -15.88 12.97 12.09
N ASP A 555 -16.68 12.37 11.20
CA ASP A 555 -17.55 11.22 11.46
C ASP A 555 -16.87 9.88 11.12
N VAL A 556 -15.83 9.61 11.89
CA VAL A 556 -14.94 8.45 11.78
C VAL A 556 -15.70 7.10 11.82
N GLU A 557 -16.85 6.99 12.48
CA GLU A 557 -17.58 5.72 12.67
C GLU A 557 -18.14 5.12 11.38
N ALA A 558 -18.75 5.94 10.50
CA ALA A 558 -19.38 5.45 9.27
C ALA A 558 -18.34 5.06 8.21
N GLU A 559 -17.26 5.84 8.07
CA GLU A 559 -16.14 5.51 7.20
C GLU A 559 -15.37 4.29 7.74
N GLN A 560 -15.13 4.18 9.06
CA GLN A 560 -14.53 2.98 9.66
C GLN A 560 -15.39 1.72 9.44
N ALA A 561 -16.72 1.82 9.55
CA ALA A 561 -17.61 0.69 9.30
C ALA A 561 -17.53 0.23 7.84
N LYS A 562 -17.54 1.16 6.87
CA LYS A 562 -17.37 0.88 5.44
C LYS A 562 -16.00 0.29 5.13
N GLU A 563 -14.93 0.82 5.72
CA GLU A 563 -13.56 0.37 5.50
C GLU A 563 -13.33 -1.02 6.13
N ALA A 564 -13.89 -1.29 7.31
CA ALA A 564 -13.91 -2.60 7.92
C ALA A 564 -14.67 -3.63 7.07
N LEU A 565 -15.82 -3.26 6.48
CA LEU A 565 -16.57 -4.13 5.58
C LEU A 565 -15.78 -4.41 4.28
N LYS A 566 -15.11 -3.40 3.70
CA LYS A 566 -14.19 -3.59 2.56
C LYS A 566 -13.04 -4.53 2.90
N GLN A 567 -12.42 -4.38 4.08
CA GLN A 567 -11.36 -5.30 4.54
C GLN A 567 -11.88 -6.72 4.72
N SER A 568 -13.10 -6.90 5.25
CA SER A 568 -13.71 -8.23 5.39
C SER A 568 -13.99 -8.88 4.03
N ALA A 569 -14.38 -8.09 3.02
CA ALA A 569 -14.54 -8.57 1.64
C ALA A 569 -13.20 -9.03 1.05
N THR A 570 -12.09 -8.32 1.31
CA THR A 570 -10.74 -8.73 0.90
C THR A 570 -10.34 -10.08 1.49
N VAL A 571 -10.66 -10.31 2.76
CA VAL A 571 -10.36 -11.58 3.45
C VAL A 571 -11.21 -12.71 2.88
N GLU A 572 -12.50 -12.47 2.63
CA GLU A 572 -13.41 -13.47 2.05
C GLU A 572 -13.03 -13.82 0.60
N GLU A 573 -12.55 -12.84 -0.17
CA GLU A 573 -12.03 -13.03 -1.52
C GLU A 573 -10.68 -13.77 -1.53
N ALA A 574 -9.80 -13.50 -0.57
CA ALA A 574 -8.53 -14.24 -0.39
C ALA A 574 -8.73 -15.69 0.08
N LEU A 575 -9.84 -16.00 0.73
CA LEU A 575 -10.22 -17.35 1.16
C LEU A 575 -10.87 -18.20 0.04
N LYS A 576 -11.27 -17.59 -1.08
CA LYS A 576 -11.70 -18.31 -2.28
C LYS A 576 -10.48 -18.84 -3.04
N LEU A 577 -10.01 -20.03 -2.64
CA LEU A 577 -8.98 -20.78 -3.37
C LEU A 577 -9.34 -20.90 -4.87
N PRO A 578 -8.41 -20.63 -5.80
CA PRO A 578 -8.64 -20.91 -7.22
C PRO A 578 -8.75 -22.42 -7.44
N GLU A 579 -9.90 -22.87 -7.95
CA GLU A 579 -10.06 -24.22 -8.47
C GLU A 579 -9.26 -24.38 -9.78
N SER A 580 -8.48 -25.46 -9.82
CA SER A 580 -7.81 -26.06 -10.98
C SER A 580 -6.52 -25.41 -11.49
N GLU A 581 -5.39 -26.07 -11.20
CA GLU A 581 -4.56 -26.63 -12.27
C GLU A 581 -3.75 -27.82 -11.73
N SER A 582 -3.97 -28.97 -12.37
CA SER A 582 -3.29 -30.22 -12.09
C SER A 582 -1.82 -30.16 -12.51
N VAL A 583 -0.91 -30.08 -11.55
CA VAL A 583 0.52 -30.25 -11.82
C VAL A 583 0.90 -31.71 -11.59
N GLN A 584 1.18 -32.41 -12.70
CA GLN A 584 1.85 -33.71 -12.70
C GLN A 584 3.25 -33.57 -12.11
N THR A 585 3.57 -34.40 -11.12
CA THR A 585 4.91 -34.59 -10.59
C THR A 585 5.78 -35.42 -11.55
N PRO A 586 7.00 -34.97 -11.91
CA PRO A 586 8.09 -35.88 -12.23
C PRO A 586 8.86 -36.22 -10.96
N ILE A 587 8.99 -37.53 -10.74
CA ILE A 587 9.84 -38.14 -9.73
C ILE A 587 11.30 -37.91 -10.13
N GLU A 588 12.09 -37.28 -9.27
CA GLU A 588 13.53 -37.56 -9.19
C GLU A 588 13.96 -37.69 -7.73
N GLU A 589 14.67 -38.77 -7.49
CA GLU A 589 15.02 -39.41 -6.23
C GLU A 589 16.49 -39.11 -5.95
N SER A 590 16.79 -38.35 -4.89
CA SER A 590 18.12 -38.40 -4.27
C SER A 590 18.12 -37.87 -2.83
N ASP A 591 18.54 -38.77 -1.94
CA ASP A 591 19.24 -38.56 -0.67
C ASP A 591 18.54 -37.84 0.49
N ARG A 592 17.81 -38.64 1.26
CA ARG A 592 17.58 -38.41 2.69
C ARG A 592 18.74 -38.96 3.51
N THR A 593 19.60 -38.09 4.03
CA THR A 593 20.47 -38.41 5.16
C THR A 593 19.91 -37.78 6.44
N ARG A 594 19.72 -38.62 7.46
CA ARG A 594 19.32 -38.27 8.83
C ARG A 594 20.39 -37.41 9.51
N PRO A 595 20.05 -36.47 10.40
CA PRO A 595 21.05 -35.84 11.27
C PRO A 595 21.43 -36.81 12.40
N ASP A 596 22.72 -37.12 12.49
CA ASP A 596 23.33 -37.88 13.58
C ASP A 596 23.83 -36.89 14.65
N PHE A 597 23.30 -37.04 15.87
CA PHE A 597 23.73 -36.30 17.05
C PHE A 597 24.85 -37.09 17.75
N THR A 598 26.11 -36.84 17.36
CA THR A 598 27.23 -37.14 18.26
C THR A 598 28.44 -36.28 17.93
N GLU A 599 28.68 -35.23 18.72
CA GLU A 599 30.01 -34.63 18.80
C GLU A 599 30.44 -34.59 20.27
N VAL A 600 31.38 -35.48 20.58
CA VAL A 600 32.07 -35.60 21.86
C VAL A 600 33.32 -34.74 21.75
N ILE A 601 33.38 -33.66 22.52
CA ILE A 601 34.57 -32.81 22.62
C ILE A 601 35.50 -33.42 23.69
N GLU A 602 36.72 -33.78 23.29
CA GLU A 602 37.78 -34.21 24.21
C GLU A 602 38.46 -33.01 24.91
N PRO A 603 38.97 -33.17 26.15
CA PRO A 603 39.52 -32.07 26.93
C PRO A 603 41.00 -31.81 26.59
N SER A 604 41.34 -30.57 26.24
CA SER A 604 42.74 -30.12 26.19
C SER A 604 43.21 -29.65 27.56
N SER A 605 44.25 -30.31 28.05
CA SER A 605 45.11 -29.90 29.17
C SER A 605 45.83 -28.58 28.86
N ASP A 606 45.72 -27.59 29.75
CA ASP A 606 46.92 -26.89 30.24
C ASP A 606 46.62 -26.06 31.50
N SER A 607 47.47 -26.28 32.50
CA SER A 607 47.52 -25.57 33.77
C SER A 607 48.54 -24.43 33.69
N ASN A 608 48.22 -23.22 34.16
CA ASN A 608 48.79 -22.61 35.39
C ASN A 608 48.64 -21.06 35.48
N GLN A 609 48.34 -20.64 36.72
CA GLN A 609 48.62 -19.34 37.38
C GLN A 609 47.82 -18.11 36.90
N THR A 610 47.21 -17.27 37.75
CA THR A 610 47.73 -16.74 39.03
C THR A 610 46.58 -16.19 39.90
N THR A 611 46.76 -16.23 41.22
CA THR A 611 45.92 -15.66 42.29
C THR A 611 45.89 -14.13 42.32
N ALA A 612 44.72 -13.52 42.56
CA ALA A 612 44.61 -12.24 43.28
C ALA A 612 43.20 -12.04 43.88
N ASP A 613 43.23 -11.97 45.21
CA ASP A 613 42.33 -11.35 46.18
C ASP A 613 41.48 -10.16 45.65
N SER A 614 40.15 -10.27 45.74
CA SER A 614 39.29 -9.10 46.02
C SER A 614 37.97 -9.58 46.64
N GLY A 615 37.69 -9.05 47.83
CA GLY A 615 36.58 -9.45 48.69
C GLY A 615 35.21 -9.07 48.17
N TYR A 616 34.25 -9.93 48.46
CA TYR A 616 32.83 -9.60 48.43
C TYR A 616 32.54 -8.52 49.48
N ILE A 617 32.06 -7.36 49.04
CA ILE A 617 31.33 -6.42 49.89
C ILE A 617 29.86 -6.81 49.80
N GLN A 618 29.31 -7.28 50.91
CA GLN A 618 27.91 -7.64 51.07
C GLN A 618 27.13 -6.36 51.41
N ASN A 619 26.21 -5.94 50.55
CA ASN A 619 25.36 -4.78 50.80
C ASN A 619 24.28 -5.12 51.86
N GLU A 620 24.06 -4.19 52.79
CA GLU A 620 23.22 -4.30 53.99
C GLU A 620 21.69 -4.38 53.74
N GLU A 621 21.22 -4.51 52.50
CA GLU A 621 19.77 -4.48 52.18
C GLU A 621 19.09 -5.87 52.11
N GLN A 622 19.76 -6.95 52.50
CA GLN A 622 19.15 -8.31 52.56
C GLN A 622 18.61 -8.71 53.94
N THR A 623 18.59 -7.81 54.93
CA THR A 623 18.21 -8.18 56.31
C THR A 623 16.77 -7.90 56.73
N GLU A 624 15.94 -7.29 55.91
CA GLU A 624 14.53 -7.06 56.27
C GLU A 624 13.59 -7.58 55.18
N ASP A 625 12.62 -8.40 55.58
CA ASP A 625 11.54 -9.00 54.76
C ASP A 625 11.82 -10.21 53.87
N THR A 626 12.29 -11.32 54.47
CA THR A 626 11.83 -12.64 54.02
C THR A 626 10.95 -13.31 55.06
N ASN A 627 9.75 -13.68 54.62
CA ASN A 627 8.62 -14.33 55.32
C ASN A 627 8.94 -15.67 56.04
N TRP A 628 10.21 -16.01 56.24
CA TRP A 628 10.68 -17.30 56.75
C TRP A 628 10.63 -17.46 58.28
N ARG A 629 10.20 -16.45 59.03
CA ARG A 629 10.12 -16.52 60.50
C ARG A 629 8.80 -17.04 61.08
N ASN A 630 7.76 -17.24 60.27
CA ASN A 630 6.43 -17.62 60.79
C ASN A 630 6.05 -19.12 60.70
N ILE A 631 6.98 -20.02 60.35
CA ILE A 631 6.67 -21.46 60.21
C ILE A 631 7.37 -22.34 61.28
N ARG A 632 8.04 -21.76 62.29
CA ARG A 632 8.73 -22.56 63.33
C ARG A 632 8.03 -22.69 64.68
N ASP A 633 7.00 -21.89 64.98
CA ASP A 633 6.38 -21.87 66.32
C ASP A 633 4.89 -22.26 66.32
N LYS A 634 4.54 -23.36 65.65
CA LYS A 634 3.26 -24.06 65.90
C LYS A 634 3.48 -25.57 65.90
N ASN A 635 3.85 -26.09 67.06
CA ASN A 635 3.46 -27.41 67.59
C ASN A 635 3.94 -27.47 69.05
N GLU A 636 3.16 -26.82 69.93
CA GLU A 636 2.91 -27.30 71.30
C GLU A 636 1.79 -28.33 71.28
#